data_AF-A0A182XJ80-F1
#
_entry.id   AF-A0A182XJ80-F1
#
_cell.length_a   1.000
_cell.length_b   1.000
_cell.length_c   1.000
_cell.angle_alpha   90.00
_cell.angle_beta   90.00
_cell.angle_gamma   90.00
#
_symmetry.space_group_name_H-M   'P 1'
#
loop_
_entity.id
_entity.type
_entity.pdbx_description
1 polymer ?
#
loop_
_entity_poly.entity_id
_entity_poly.type
_entity_poly.pdbx_seq_one_letter_code
_entity_poly.pdbx_strand_id
1 'polypeptide(L)'
;MAPVEKQTDQELTIEDPTVIEKYRIAGDVVNRTLQAIVKECVAGASVKEICQKGDNMLMHDTGKKYKHDEDMKKGIAFPTCLSVNNCICHFSPARNDPDYLLKENDVVKIDMGAHIDGFIAVAAHTIVVGATPENKCKGRAADVVLAAYHASQAALRLLKAGTGNYAVTDAVQKIASDFKCKPIEGMLSHQLKQFKIDGEKTIIQNPTIAQKKEHEKCDFEKYEVYAMDVLISTGEGLGKEHDTRVAIYKKTDENYMLKLKASRAFIGEVKKKYGTMPFNLRNFEEEAKAKLGVNECVTHKMVEPFQVLYEKHNEYVAQFKYTVLITANGKKVVTGHPFDENCYESEHSVQDEEMKNLLAGKVAPQSGAKAKKKRNRGKKNKGAAAGAADEEEGDSGEEDAPAATADKAEAKA
;
A
#
# COMPACT_ATOMS: atom_id res chain seq x y z
N MET A 1 -12.22 40.82 28.06
CA MET A 1 -11.53 39.82 27.24
C MET A 1 -12.49 39.43 26.13
N ALA A 2 -12.17 39.76 24.88
CA ALA A 2 -12.96 39.30 23.74
C ALA A 2 -12.83 37.77 23.63
N PRO A 3 -13.87 37.04 23.22
CA PRO A 3 -13.75 35.62 22.95
C PRO A 3 -12.72 35.42 21.84
N VAL A 4 -11.70 34.61 22.12
CA VAL A 4 -10.82 34.10 21.07
C VAL A 4 -11.70 33.24 20.17
N GLU A 5 -12.01 33.72 18.97
CA GLU A 5 -12.63 32.92 17.94
C GLU A 5 -11.76 31.68 17.73
N LYS A 6 -12.31 30.50 18.02
CA LYS A 6 -11.74 29.25 17.54
C LYS A 6 -11.78 29.35 16.02
N GLN A 7 -10.64 29.61 15.38
CA GLN A 7 -10.45 29.27 13.98
C GLN A 7 -10.85 27.80 13.86
N THR A 8 -12.00 27.55 13.25
CA THR A 8 -12.36 26.21 12.81
C THR A 8 -11.36 25.87 11.73
N ASP A 9 -10.33 25.08 12.06
CA ASP A 9 -9.42 24.51 11.07
C ASP A 9 -10.28 23.83 10.00
N GLN A 10 -10.36 24.48 8.84
CA GLN A 10 -11.17 24.02 7.74
C GLN A 10 -10.45 22.79 7.16
N GLU A 11 -11.14 21.64 7.12
CA GLU A 11 -10.55 20.40 6.61
C GLU A 11 -10.08 20.60 5.16
N LEU A 12 -8.79 20.35 4.90
CA LEU A 12 -8.24 20.41 3.55
C LEU A 12 -8.70 19.17 2.76
N THR A 13 -9.38 19.40 1.64
CA THR A 13 -9.93 18.33 0.79
C THR A 13 -9.26 18.29 -0.57
N ILE A 14 -9.54 17.23 -1.36
CA ILE A 14 -9.10 17.12 -2.76
C ILE A 14 -9.86 18.04 -3.72
N GLU A 15 -10.69 18.96 -3.23
CA GLU A 15 -11.13 20.11 -4.02
C GLU A 15 -9.94 21.02 -4.36
N ASP A 16 -8.98 21.13 -3.44
CA ASP A 16 -7.71 21.80 -3.69
C ASP A 16 -6.77 20.90 -4.54
N PRO A 17 -6.33 21.37 -5.72
CA PRO A 17 -5.36 20.65 -6.55
C PRO A 17 -4.03 20.34 -5.83
N THR A 18 -3.61 21.15 -4.85
CA THR A 18 -2.38 20.91 -4.08
C THR A 18 -2.50 19.67 -3.20
N VAL A 19 -3.70 19.40 -2.67
CA VAL A 19 -4.00 18.19 -1.90
C VAL A 19 -3.99 16.95 -2.80
N ILE A 20 -4.55 17.05 -4.02
CA ILE A 20 -4.46 15.98 -5.02
C ILE A 20 -2.99 15.64 -5.33
N GLU A 21 -2.14 16.65 -5.45
CA GLU A 21 -0.71 16.44 -5.72
C GLU A 21 0.00 15.73 -4.57
N LYS A 22 -0.33 16.05 -3.31
CA LYS A 22 0.21 15.35 -2.13
C LYS A 22 -0.19 13.87 -2.11
N TYR A 23 -1.46 13.54 -2.40
CA TYR A 23 -1.91 12.16 -2.57
C TYR A 23 -1.19 11.45 -3.73
N ARG A 24 -1.00 12.14 -4.86
CA ARG A 24 -0.29 11.59 -6.03
C ARG A 24 1.17 11.28 -5.69
N ILE A 25 1.86 12.17 -4.99
CA ILE A 25 3.25 11.96 -4.56
C ILE A 25 3.35 10.81 -3.57
N ALA A 26 2.47 10.74 -2.57
CA ALA A 26 2.40 9.62 -1.64
C ALA A 26 2.16 8.30 -2.39
N GLY A 27 1.21 8.29 -3.32
CA GLY A 27 0.91 7.13 -4.18
C GLY A 27 2.08 6.70 -5.05
N ASP A 28 2.80 7.62 -5.67
CA ASP A 28 4.01 7.33 -6.45
C ASP A 28 5.13 6.71 -5.62
N VAL A 29 5.26 7.09 -4.33
CA VAL A 29 6.21 6.45 -3.41
C VAL A 29 5.76 5.02 -3.12
N VAL A 30 4.50 4.84 -2.74
CA VAL A 30 3.94 3.50 -2.44
C VAL A 30 4.05 2.57 -3.63
N ASN A 31 3.66 2.99 -4.83
CA ASN A 31 3.69 2.15 -6.04
C ASN A 31 5.11 1.71 -6.40
N ARG A 32 6.09 2.61 -6.27
CA ARG A 32 7.50 2.27 -6.54
C ARG A 32 8.05 1.30 -5.49
N THR A 33 7.75 1.51 -4.22
CA THR A 33 8.15 0.57 -3.16
C THR A 33 7.48 -0.78 -3.35
N LEU A 34 6.16 -0.82 -3.57
CA LEU A 34 5.42 -2.06 -3.81
C LEU A 34 5.98 -2.84 -5.01
N GLN A 35 6.29 -2.15 -6.12
CA GLN A 35 6.93 -2.80 -7.27
C GLN A 35 8.31 -3.39 -6.95
N ALA A 36 9.10 -2.74 -6.08
CA ALA A 36 10.38 -3.27 -5.66
C ALA A 36 10.19 -4.49 -4.75
N ILE A 37 9.30 -4.39 -3.76
CA ILE A 37 9.03 -5.46 -2.79
C ILE A 37 8.45 -6.71 -3.44
N VAL A 38 7.54 -6.58 -4.42
CA VAL A 38 7.03 -7.71 -5.20
C VAL A 38 8.16 -8.53 -5.83
N LYS A 39 9.23 -7.89 -6.31
CA LYS A 39 10.37 -8.59 -6.95
C LYS A 39 11.26 -9.33 -5.95
N GLU A 40 11.22 -8.95 -4.68
CA GLU A 40 12.03 -9.57 -3.62
C GLU A 40 11.32 -10.79 -3.01
N CYS A 41 10.02 -10.94 -3.25
CA CYS A 41 9.22 -12.06 -2.75
C CYS A 41 9.47 -13.34 -3.56
N VAL A 42 10.64 -13.94 -3.35
CA VAL A 42 11.08 -15.21 -3.94
C VAL A 42 11.23 -16.28 -2.86
N ALA A 43 11.22 -17.56 -3.24
CA ALA A 43 11.44 -18.66 -2.31
C ALA A 43 12.78 -18.51 -1.57
N GLY A 44 12.78 -18.76 -0.26
CA GLY A 44 13.90 -18.58 0.66
C GLY A 44 14.05 -17.17 1.23
N ALA A 45 13.36 -16.17 0.69
CA ALA A 45 13.50 -14.79 1.15
C ALA A 45 12.86 -14.57 2.54
N SER A 46 13.53 -13.77 3.37
CA SER A 46 13.05 -13.41 4.71
C SER A 46 11.94 -12.37 4.65
N VAL A 47 10.77 -12.70 5.20
CA VAL A 47 9.66 -11.75 5.34
C VAL A 47 10.07 -10.54 6.17
N LYS A 48 10.80 -10.73 7.26
CA LYS A 48 11.29 -9.65 8.12
C LYS A 48 12.20 -8.69 7.37
N GLU A 49 13.17 -9.20 6.61
CA GLU A 49 14.09 -8.37 5.83
C GLU A 49 13.36 -7.59 4.74
N ILE A 50 12.40 -8.23 4.05
CA ILE A 50 11.57 -7.57 3.05
C ILE A 50 10.74 -6.45 3.69
N CYS A 51 10.11 -6.69 4.84
CA CYS A 51 9.37 -5.65 5.57
C CYS A 51 10.26 -4.46 5.94
N GLN A 52 11.48 -4.72 6.45
CA GLN A 52 12.43 -3.66 6.81
C GLN A 52 12.88 -2.87 5.58
N LYS A 53 13.13 -3.55 4.46
CA LYS A 53 13.47 -2.91 3.19
C LYS A 53 12.35 -2.01 2.68
N GLY A 54 11.09 -2.46 2.77
CA GLY A 54 9.92 -1.67 2.41
C GLY A 54 9.82 -0.37 3.22
N ASP A 55 9.91 -0.48 4.55
CA ASP A 55 9.87 0.69 5.45
C ASP A 55 11.00 1.68 5.15
N ASN A 56 12.23 1.18 4.95
CA ASN A 56 13.38 2.01 4.62
C ASN A 56 13.17 2.77 3.30
N MET A 57 12.61 2.10 2.28
CA MET A 57 12.31 2.73 1.00
C MET A 57 11.22 3.81 1.13
N LEU A 58 10.13 3.54 1.85
CA LEU A 58 9.06 4.52 2.08
C LEU A 58 9.59 5.77 2.80
N MET A 59 10.33 5.59 3.88
CA MET A 59 10.93 6.71 4.64
C MET A 59 11.93 7.51 3.79
N HIS A 60 12.82 6.82 3.08
CA HIS A 60 13.82 7.49 2.25
C HIS A 60 13.18 8.30 1.12
N ASP A 61 12.20 7.72 0.41
CA ASP A 61 11.62 8.37 -0.76
C ASP A 61 10.60 9.47 -0.41
N THR A 62 9.87 9.35 0.71
CA THR A 62 9.09 10.47 1.26
C THR A 62 9.99 11.60 1.75
N GLY A 63 11.12 11.30 2.41
CA GLY A 63 12.11 12.28 2.86
C GLY A 63 12.75 13.09 1.73
N LYS A 64 12.74 12.58 0.48
CA LYS A 64 13.18 13.34 -0.69
C LYS A 64 12.18 14.41 -1.16
N LYS A 65 10.94 14.40 -0.68
CA LYS A 65 9.88 15.30 -1.10
C LYS A 65 9.76 16.46 -0.12
N TYR A 66 9.44 17.65 -0.64
CA TYR A 66 9.24 18.86 0.16
C TYR A 66 10.41 19.14 1.15
N LYS A 67 11.66 19.02 0.69
CA LYS A 67 12.84 19.14 1.56
C LYS A 67 13.01 20.52 2.22
N HIS A 68 12.42 21.55 1.61
CA HIS A 68 12.50 22.94 2.08
C HIS A 68 11.38 23.29 3.08
N ASP A 69 10.51 22.34 3.38
CA ASP A 69 9.45 22.47 4.37
C ASP A 69 9.79 21.53 5.54
N GLU A 70 10.41 22.09 6.58
CA GLU A 70 10.88 21.35 7.75
C GLU A 70 9.72 20.92 8.67
N ASP A 71 8.61 21.66 8.64
CA ASP A 71 7.43 21.41 9.47
C ASP A 71 6.48 20.36 8.84
N MET A 72 6.59 20.14 7.52
CA MET A 72 5.77 19.16 6.81
C MET A 72 6.05 17.72 7.26
N LYS A 73 5.04 17.12 7.92
CA LYS A 73 5.05 15.72 8.32
C LYS A 73 4.92 14.79 7.12
N LYS A 74 5.88 13.89 6.94
CA LYS A 74 5.91 12.91 5.84
C LYS A 74 6.60 11.64 6.29
N GLY A 75 6.22 10.50 5.73
CA GLY A 75 6.79 9.21 6.13
C GLY A 75 5.85 8.05 5.85
N ILE A 76 6.01 7.00 6.65
CA ILE A 76 5.16 5.80 6.64
C ILE A 76 3.78 6.15 7.20
N ALA A 77 2.73 5.80 6.45
CA ALA A 77 1.35 5.84 6.93
C ALA A 77 0.87 4.46 7.40
N PHE A 78 1.42 3.39 6.84
CA PHE A 78 1.17 2.03 7.29
C PHE A 78 2.44 1.20 7.09
N PRO A 79 2.99 0.54 8.14
CA PRO A 79 4.21 -0.25 8.01
C PRO A 79 4.07 -1.36 6.97
N THR A 80 5.18 -1.71 6.34
CA THR A 80 5.22 -2.82 5.38
C THR A 80 4.87 -4.13 6.09
N CYS A 81 3.89 -4.84 5.56
CA CYS A 81 3.40 -6.13 6.04
C CYS A 81 3.44 -7.17 4.92
N LEU A 82 3.81 -8.40 5.26
CA LEU A 82 3.80 -9.54 4.36
C LEU A 82 3.06 -10.69 5.05
N SER A 83 1.76 -10.84 4.76
CA SER A 83 0.90 -11.87 5.34
C SER A 83 0.77 -13.07 4.39
N VAL A 84 1.25 -14.23 4.84
CA VAL A 84 1.41 -15.43 4.00
C VAL A 84 0.28 -16.44 4.20
N ASN A 85 -0.24 -17.01 3.10
CA ASN A 85 -1.27 -18.05 3.05
C ASN A 85 -2.53 -17.69 3.87
N ASN A 86 -2.80 -18.43 4.95
CA ASN A 86 -3.96 -18.23 5.82
C ASN A 86 -3.82 -17.03 6.76
N CYS A 87 -2.63 -16.44 6.92
CA CYS A 87 -2.49 -15.17 7.61
C CYS A 87 -3.24 -14.10 6.84
N ILE A 88 -4.23 -13.44 7.45
CA ILE A 88 -5.10 -12.47 6.80
C ILE A 88 -4.40 -11.13 6.61
N CYS A 89 -3.81 -10.57 7.67
CA CYS A 89 -3.28 -9.20 7.66
C CYS A 89 -2.22 -8.95 8.75
N HIS A 90 -1.53 -7.82 8.62
CA HIS A 90 -0.66 -7.20 9.63
C HIS A 90 0.57 -7.99 10.08
N PHE A 91 0.97 -9.05 9.37
CA PHE A 91 2.21 -9.76 9.70
C PHE A 91 3.42 -8.90 9.33
N SER A 92 4.10 -8.40 10.35
CA SER A 92 5.19 -7.44 10.22
C SER A 92 6.12 -7.59 11.42
N PRO A 93 6.88 -8.70 11.52
CA PRO A 93 7.57 -9.10 12.75
C PRO A 93 8.56 -8.03 13.24
N ALA A 94 8.69 -7.90 14.57
CA ALA A 94 9.75 -7.08 15.16
C ALA A 94 11.13 -7.75 15.01
N ARG A 95 12.23 -7.05 15.35
CA ARG A 95 13.59 -7.58 15.08
C ARG A 95 13.82 -8.91 15.77
N ASN A 96 13.32 -9.05 17.01
CA ASN A 96 13.50 -10.24 17.84
C ASN A 96 12.34 -11.25 17.77
N ASP A 97 11.32 -11.02 16.96
CA ASP A 97 10.22 -11.97 16.81
C ASP A 97 10.54 -13.03 15.74
N PRO A 98 9.91 -14.21 15.76
CA PRO A 98 10.14 -15.25 14.75
C PRO A 98 9.92 -14.73 13.33
N ASP A 99 10.77 -15.17 12.42
CA ASP A 99 10.68 -14.83 11.00
C ASP A 99 9.96 -15.93 10.21
N TYR A 100 9.53 -15.58 9.00
CA TYR A 100 8.99 -16.51 8.02
C TYR A 100 9.85 -16.42 6.74
N LEU A 101 10.36 -17.57 6.29
CA LEU A 101 11.04 -17.66 5.00
C LEU A 101 10.01 -18.09 3.94
N LEU A 102 9.86 -17.27 2.91
CA LEU A 102 8.94 -17.52 1.81
C LEU A 102 9.25 -18.86 1.14
N LYS A 103 8.22 -19.56 0.69
CA LYS A 103 8.31 -20.83 -0.01
C LYS A 103 7.68 -20.71 -1.38
N GLU A 104 8.08 -21.60 -2.27
CA GLU A 104 7.41 -21.75 -3.56
C GLU A 104 5.91 -21.99 -3.37
N ASN A 105 5.08 -21.34 -4.18
CA ASN A 105 3.61 -21.36 -4.12
C ASN A 105 2.96 -20.68 -2.89
N ASP A 106 3.71 -19.99 -2.04
CA ASP A 106 3.10 -19.19 -0.99
C ASP A 106 2.26 -18.05 -1.58
N VAL A 107 1.04 -17.87 -1.07
CA VAL A 107 0.17 -16.72 -1.36
C VAL A 107 0.57 -15.58 -0.44
N VAL A 108 1.22 -14.56 -0.98
CA VAL A 108 1.81 -13.46 -0.20
C VAL A 108 1.02 -12.17 -0.43
N LYS A 109 0.44 -11.64 0.65
CA LYS A 109 -0.21 -10.32 0.67
C LYS A 109 0.80 -9.29 1.16
N ILE A 110 1.14 -8.34 0.30
CA ILE A 110 2.05 -7.23 0.60
C ILE A 110 1.19 -5.99 0.84
N ASP A 111 1.26 -5.38 2.02
CA ASP A 111 0.47 -4.20 2.40
C ASP A 111 1.38 -3.10 2.98
N MET A 112 1.19 -1.85 2.56
CA MET A 112 2.02 -0.73 2.99
C MET A 112 1.36 0.63 2.70
N GLY A 113 1.88 1.70 3.31
CA GLY A 113 1.43 3.05 3.02
C GLY A 113 2.42 4.15 3.38
N ALA A 114 2.27 5.28 2.70
CA ALA A 114 3.01 6.52 2.94
C ALA A 114 2.05 7.71 3.06
N HIS A 115 2.50 8.79 3.69
CA HIS A 115 1.78 10.05 3.67
C HIS A 115 2.71 11.23 3.36
N ILE A 116 2.12 12.27 2.79
CA ILE A 116 2.69 13.60 2.65
C ILE A 116 1.74 14.57 3.32
N ASP A 117 2.19 15.29 4.34
CA ASP A 117 1.40 16.25 5.11
C ASP A 117 0.09 15.68 5.65
N GLY A 118 0.14 14.45 6.12
CA GLY A 118 -1.03 13.72 6.61
C GLY A 118 -1.97 13.15 5.53
N PHE A 119 -1.78 13.43 4.24
CA PHE A 119 -2.56 12.82 3.16
C PHE A 119 -2.03 11.43 2.81
N ILE A 120 -2.85 10.42 3.05
CA ILE A 120 -2.44 9.01 3.11
C ILE A 120 -2.66 8.31 1.78
N ALA A 121 -1.64 7.59 1.32
CA ALA A 121 -1.76 6.61 0.26
C ALA A 121 -1.35 5.23 0.80
N VAL A 122 -2.23 4.25 0.66
CA VAL A 122 -2.02 2.85 1.02
C VAL A 122 -2.26 1.95 -0.18
N ALA A 123 -1.56 0.83 -0.22
CA ALA A 123 -1.73 -0.19 -1.25
C ALA A 123 -1.45 -1.58 -0.68
N ALA A 124 -2.22 -2.54 -1.16
CA ALA A 124 -1.94 -3.95 -0.93
C ALA A 124 -2.11 -4.75 -2.21
N HIS A 125 -1.29 -5.76 -2.37
CA HIS A 125 -1.28 -6.62 -3.55
C HIS A 125 -0.93 -8.05 -3.16
N THR A 126 -1.61 -9.00 -3.80
CA THR A 126 -1.34 -10.43 -3.60
C THR A 126 -0.59 -11.00 -4.78
N ILE A 127 0.46 -11.76 -4.49
CA ILE A 127 1.17 -12.60 -5.46
C ILE A 127 1.20 -14.04 -4.99
N VAL A 128 1.54 -14.95 -5.90
CA VAL A 128 1.95 -16.31 -5.56
C VAL A 128 3.42 -16.48 -5.91
N VAL A 129 4.24 -16.88 -4.94
CA VAL A 129 5.70 -17.03 -5.14
C VAL A 129 5.97 -18.05 -6.24
N GLY A 130 6.68 -17.62 -7.28
CA GLY A 130 7.03 -18.44 -8.44
C GLY A 130 5.97 -18.55 -9.55
N ALA A 131 4.81 -17.92 -9.37
CA ALA A 131 3.76 -17.89 -10.39
C ALA A 131 4.15 -16.98 -11.56
N THR A 132 4.10 -17.53 -12.77
CA THR A 132 4.40 -16.84 -14.04
C THR A 132 3.42 -17.30 -15.13
N PRO A 133 3.35 -16.64 -16.29
CA PRO A 133 2.51 -17.12 -17.39
C PRO A 133 2.88 -18.55 -17.85
N GLU A 134 4.15 -18.94 -17.72
CA GLU A 134 4.66 -20.27 -18.05
C GLU A 134 4.46 -21.28 -16.90
N ASN A 135 4.53 -20.84 -15.65
CA ASN A 135 4.28 -21.62 -14.44
C ASN A 135 3.08 -21.06 -13.67
N LYS A 136 1.88 -21.31 -14.19
CA LYS A 136 0.66 -20.71 -13.63
C LYS A 136 0.33 -21.27 -12.26
N CYS A 137 -0.10 -20.40 -11.35
CA CYS A 137 -0.79 -20.80 -10.13
C CYS A 137 -2.15 -21.41 -10.50
N LYS A 138 -2.54 -22.51 -9.83
CA LYS A 138 -3.79 -23.24 -10.07
C LYS A 138 -4.53 -23.55 -8.78
N GLY A 139 -5.78 -24.01 -8.92
CA GLY A 139 -6.60 -24.49 -7.81
C GLY A 139 -6.98 -23.37 -6.84
N ARG A 140 -7.17 -23.71 -5.56
CA ARG A 140 -7.72 -22.78 -4.54
C ARG A 140 -6.93 -21.48 -4.39
N ALA A 141 -5.61 -21.52 -4.53
CA ALA A 141 -4.76 -20.32 -4.49
C ALA A 141 -5.05 -19.39 -5.69
N ALA A 142 -5.23 -19.93 -6.90
CA ALA A 142 -5.63 -19.15 -8.06
C ALA A 142 -7.06 -18.61 -7.93
N ASP A 143 -7.99 -19.44 -7.43
CA ASP A 143 -9.39 -19.05 -7.24
C ASP A 143 -9.50 -17.80 -6.36
N VAL A 144 -8.84 -17.79 -5.20
CA VAL A 144 -8.95 -16.68 -4.24
C VAL A 144 -8.28 -15.41 -4.74
N VAL A 145 -7.15 -15.53 -5.45
CA VAL A 145 -6.45 -14.38 -6.02
C VAL A 145 -7.29 -13.74 -7.12
N LEU A 146 -7.85 -14.54 -8.04
CA LEU A 146 -8.75 -14.04 -9.09
C LEU A 146 -10.05 -13.47 -8.51
N ALA A 147 -10.64 -14.13 -7.52
CA ALA A 147 -11.81 -13.63 -6.80
C ALA A 147 -11.54 -12.25 -6.20
N ALA A 148 -10.45 -12.11 -5.43
CA ALA A 148 -10.10 -10.85 -4.76
C ALA A 148 -9.79 -9.75 -5.78
N TYR A 149 -9.10 -10.09 -6.86
CA TYR A 149 -8.81 -9.15 -7.94
C TYR A 149 -10.10 -8.66 -8.60
N HIS A 150 -10.95 -9.56 -9.13
CA HIS A 150 -12.20 -9.17 -9.78
C HIS A 150 -13.15 -8.42 -8.84
N ALA A 151 -13.25 -8.84 -7.58
CA ALA A 151 -14.04 -8.13 -6.58
C ALA A 151 -13.51 -6.71 -6.34
N SER A 152 -12.19 -6.54 -6.24
CA SER A 152 -11.57 -5.21 -6.14
C SER A 152 -11.83 -4.35 -7.38
N GLN A 153 -11.81 -4.95 -8.57
CA GLN A 153 -12.11 -4.27 -9.83
C GLN A 153 -13.58 -3.81 -9.90
N ALA A 154 -14.52 -4.61 -9.41
CA ALA A 154 -15.93 -4.22 -9.30
C ALA A 154 -16.11 -3.10 -8.26
N ALA A 155 -15.48 -3.24 -7.09
CA ALA A 155 -15.51 -2.24 -6.03
C ALA A 155 -14.99 -0.87 -6.51
N LEU A 156 -13.85 -0.84 -7.22
CA LEU A 156 -13.31 0.38 -7.85
C LEU A 156 -14.31 1.04 -8.82
N ARG A 157 -15.13 0.25 -9.52
CA ARG A 157 -16.13 0.78 -10.47
C ARG A 157 -17.33 1.40 -9.76
N LEU A 158 -17.75 0.78 -8.67
CA LEU A 158 -18.87 1.22 -7.82
C LEU A 158 -18.49 2.39 -6.90
N LEU A 159 -17.21 2.57 -6.58
CA LEU A 159 -16.71 3.68 -5.77
C LEU A 159 -16.74 5.01 -6.54
N LYS A 160 -17.93 5.63 -6.61
CA LYS A 160 -18.20 6.91 -7.26
C LYS A 160 -19.29 7.66 -6.49
N ALA A 161 -19.30 8.98 -6.60
CA ALA A 161 -20.30 9.82 -5.95
C ALA A 161 -21.74 9.36 -6.26
N GLY A 162 -22.61 9.37 -5.24
CA GLY A 162 -24.00 8.94 -5.29
C GLY A 162 -24.21 7.42 -5.28
N THR A 163 -23.16 6.62 -5.08
CA THR A 163 -23.30 5.18 -4.84
C THR A 163 -23.22 4.90 -3.34
N GLY A 164 -24.14 4.07 -2.83
CA GLY A 164 -24.14 3.65 -1.43
C GLY A 164 -23.08 2.59 -1.13
N ASN A 165 -22.52 2.61 0.08
CA ASN A 165 -21.47 1.69 0.52
C ASN A 165 -21.85 0.20 0.38
N TYR A 166 -23.10 -0.17 0.67
CA TYR A 166 -23.57 -1.56 0.54
C TYR A 166 -23.60 -2.09 -0.89
N ALA A 167 -23.66 -1.23 -1.92
CA ALA A 167 -23.54 -1.70 -3.30
C ALA A 167 -22.18 -2.35 -3.55
N VAL A 168 -21.12 -1.81 -2.92
CA VAL A 168 -19.77 -2.39 -2.97
C VAL A 168 -19.72 -3.69 -2.19
N THR A 169 -20.27 -3.72 -0.97
CA THR A 169 -20.35 -4.92 -0.13
C THR A 169 -21.01 -6.10 -0.88
N ASP A 170 -22.17 -5.85 -1.48
CA ASP A 170 -22.95 -6.88 -2.17
C ASP A 170 -22.22 -7.38 -3.44
N ALA A 171 -21.58 -6.48 -4.20
CA ALA A 171 -20.80 -6.86 -5.38
C ALA A 171 -19.58 -7.73 -5.05
N VAL A 172 -18.85 -7.37 -3.99
CA VAL A 172 -17.70 -8.17 -3.50
C VAL A 172 -18.18 -9.56 -3.07
N GLN A 173 -19.31 -9.66 -2.36
CA GLN A 173 -19.88 -10.94 -1.93
C GLN A 173 -20.31 -11.82 -3.11
N LYS A 174 -20.99 -11.25 -4.12
CA LYS A 174 -21.40 -11.98 -5.33
C LYS A 174 -20.20 -12.58 -6.05
N ILE A 175 -19.19 -11.74 -6.35
CA ILE A 175 -17.99 -12.18 -7.08
C ILE A 175 -17.21 -13.23 -6.28
N ALA A 176 -17.02 -13.04 -4.96
CA ALA A 176 -16.34 -14.04 -4.13
C ALA A 176 -17.00 -15.42 -4.23
N SER A 177 -18.34 -15.44 -4.22
CA SER A 177 -19.13 -16.68 -4.22
C SER A 177 -19.00 -17.47 -5.52
N ASP A 178 -18.81 -16.80 -6.66
CA ASP A 178 -18.60 -17.43 -7.97
C ASP A 178 -17.32 -18.29 -8.00
N PHE A 179 -16.31 -17.89 -7.22
CA PHE A 179 -15.03 -18.61 -7.05
C PHE A 179 -15.01 -19.55 -5.82
N LYS A 180 -16.18 -19.84 -5.24
CA LYS A 180 -16.31 -20.63 -4.00
C LYS A 180 -15.48 -20.06 -2.86
N CYS A 181 -15.39 -18.73 -2.79
CA CYS A 181 -14.65 -18.01 -1.77
C CYS A 181 -15.60 -17.11 -0.96
N LYS A 182 -15.13 -16.57 0.16
CA LYS A 182 -15.87 -15.65 1.02
C LYS A 182 -15.04 -14.42 1.37
N PRO A 183 -15.60 -13.21 1.35
CA PRO A 183 -14.92 -12.04 1.91
C PRO A 183 -14.70 -12.23 3.42
N ILE A 184 -13.61 -11.67 3.94
CA ILE A 184 -13.36 -11.69 5.40
C ILE A 184 -14.43 -10.85 6.11
N GLU A 185 -15.07 -11.44 7.10
CA GLU A 185 -16.15 -10.84 7.89
C GLU A 185 -15.66 -9.59 8.65
N GLY A 186 -16.45 -8.51 8.55
CA GLY A 186 -16.28 -7.30 9.35
C GLY A 186 -15.10 -6.41 8.95
N MET A 187 -14.32 -6.76 7.92
CA MET A 187 -13.21 -5.91 7.45
C MET A 187 -13.74 -4.62 6.81
N LEU A 188 -13.06 -3.50 7.09
CA LEU A 188 -13.48 -2.17 6.69
C LEU A 188 -12.53 -1.55 5.65
N SER A 189 -13.11 -1.00 4.59
CA SER A 189 -12.46 0.03 3.79
C SER A 189 -12.82 1.39 4.36
N HIS A 190 -11.82 2.25 4.62
CA HIS A 190 -12.02 3.53 5.30
C HIS A 190 -11.96 4.72 4.36
N GLN A 191 -12.78 5.74 4.64
CA GLN A 191 -12.53 7.09 4.18
C GLN A 191 -11.18 7.58 4.75
N LEU A 192 -10.41 8.28 3.94
CA LEU A 192 -9.15 8.90 4.33
C LEU A 192 -9.33 10.41 4.41
N LYS A 193 -8.80 11.01 5.48
CA LYS A 193 -8.73 12.46 5.69
C LYS A 193 -7.31 12.84 6.08
N GLN A 194 -7.01 14.14 6.14
CA GLN A 194 -5.70 14.59 6.57
C GLN A 194 -5.40 14.08 8.00
N PHE A 195 -4.30 13.35 8.17
CA PHE A 195 -3.88 12.71 9.43
C PHE A 195 -4.84 11.65 10.01
N LYS A 196 -5.81 11.17 9.22
CA LYS A 196 -6.79 10.17 9.67
C LYS A 196 -6.95 9.05 8.63
N ILE A 197 -6.44 7.87 9.00
CA ILE A 197 -6.48 6.64 8.18
C ILE A 197 -7.82 5.90 8.26
N ASP A 198 -8.61 6.19 9.30
CA ASP A 198 -9.85 5.52 9.69
C ASP A 198 -10.99 6.55 9.81
N GLY A 199 -11.30 7.20 8.69
CA GLY A 199 -12.47 8.08 8.58
C GLY A 199 -13.78 7.34 8.89
N GLU A 200 -14.81 8.12 9.18
CA GLU A 200 -16.09 7.64 9.71
C GLU A 200 -16.88 6.84 8.66
N LYS A 201 -16.88 7.30 7.40
CA LYS A 201 -17.53 6.59 6.31
C LYS A 201 -16.72 5.35 5.93
N THR A 202 -17.36 4.20 5.95
CA THR A 202 -16.71 2.91 5.70
C THR A 202 -17.53 2.00 4.80
N ILE A 203 -16.85 1.07 4.15
CA ILE A 203 -17.44 -0.07 3.43
C ILE A 203 -17.08 -1.32 4.23
N ILE A 204 -18.10 -2.08 4.64
CA ILE A 204 -17.91 -3.31 5.40
C ILE A 204 -17.99 -4.54 4.48
N GLN A 205 -17.10 -5.50 4.64
CA GLN A 205 -17.15 -6.79 3.93
C GLN A 205 -17.85 -7.85 4.78
N ASN A 206 -18.71 -8.65 4.13
CA ASN A 206 -19.39 -9.81 4.73
C ASN A 206 -19.87 -9.56 6.19
N PRO A 207 -20.68 -8.51 6.46
CA PRO A 207 -21.07 -8.18 7.83
C PRO A 207 -22.03 -9.23 8.41
N THR A 208 -21.87 -9.53 9.70
CA THR A 208 -22.89 -10.25 10.47
C THR A 208 -24.20 -9.45 10.52
N ILE A 209 -25.29 -10.11 10.91
CA ILE A 209 -26.60 -9.44 11.10
C ILE A 209 -26.50 -8.28 12.11
N ALA A 210 -25.70 -8.45 13.16
CA ALA A 210 -25.49 -7.40 14.16
C ALA A 210 -24.70 -6.23 13.57
N GLN A 211 -23.54 -6.50 12.95
CA GLN A 211 -22.73 -5.48 12.29
C GLN A 211 -23.53 -4.72 11.21
N LYS A 212 -24.37 -5.41 10.42
CA LYS A 212 -25.19 -4.77 9.39
C LYS A 212 -26.23 -3.79 9.96
N LYS A 213 -26.66 -3.98 11.21
CA LYS A 213 -27.58 -3.07 11.91
C LYS A 213 -26.86 -1.86 12.50
N GLU A 214 -25.63 -2.05 12.97
CA GLU A 214 -24.84 -1.01 13.62
C GLU A 214 -24.02 -0.18 12.62
N HIS A 215 -23.65 -0.78 11.49
CA HIS A 215 -22.86 -0.13 10.45
C HIS A 215 -23.67 0.90 9.69
N GLU A 216 -23.18 2.14 9.69
CA GLU A 216 -23.84 3.28 9.08
C GLU A 216 -23.86 3.15 7.54
N LYS A 217 -25.05 3.27 6.97
CA LYS A 217 -25.21 3.41 5.52
C LYS A 217 -24.83 4.82 5.11
N CYS A 218 -23.94 4.93 4.14
CA CYS A 218 -23.54 6.22 3.58
C CYS A 218 -23.46 6.15 2.06
N ASP A 219 -23.69 7.30 1.43
CA ASP A 219 -23.38 7.52 0.03
C ASP A 219 -21.99 8.15 -0.09
N PHE A 220 -21.27 7.74 -1.13
CA PHE A 220 -20.01 8.38 -1.48
C PHE A 220 -20.29 9.76 -2.07
N GLU A 221 -19.43 10.72 -1.77
CA GLU A 221 -19.56 12.11 -2.20
C GLU A 221 -18.35 12.57 -3.01
N LYS A 222 -18.51 13.70 -3.70
CA LYS A 222 -17.39 14.35 -4.37
C LYS A 222 -16.40 14.86 -3.33
N TYR A 223 -15.14 14.83 -3.71
CA TYR A 223 -13.99 15.23 -2.92
C TYR A 223 -13.66 14.34 -1.71
N GLU A 224 -14.22 13.13 -1.67
CA GLU A 224 -13.83 12.11 -0.70
C GLU A 224 -12.68 11.24 -1.21
N VAL A 225 -11.91 10.68 -0.28
CA VAL A 225 -10.81 9.74 -0.54
C VAL A 225 -11.06 8.48 0.26
N TYR A 226 -10.78 7.32 -0.33
CA TYR A 226 -10.97 6.02 0.30
C TYR A 226 -9.77 5.11 0.12
N ALA A 227 -9.41 4.37 1.18
CA ALA A 227 -8.64 3.15 1.11
C ALA A 227 -9.59 1.98 0.89
N MET A 228 -9.83 1.61 -0.37
CA MET A 228 -10.67 0.46 -0.72
C MET A 228 -9.83 -0.80 -0.58
N ASP A 229 -10.20 -1.66 0.37
CA ASP A 229 -9.51 -2.87 0.78
C ASP A 229 -10.41 -4.10 0.63
N VAL A 230 -10.04 -5.01 -0.25
CA VAL A 230 -10.78 -6.25 -0.49
C VAL A 230 -9.95 -7.43 -0.02
N LEU A 231 -10.49 -8.22 0.92
CA LEU A 231 -9.86 -9.43 1.45
C LEU A 231 -10.80 -10.60 1.28
N ILE A 232 -10.35 -11.64 0.57
CA ILE A 232 -11.14 -12.82 0.26
C ILE A 232 -10.39 -14.06 0.74
N SER A 233 -11.14 -14.99 1.34
CA SER A 233 -10.69 -16.27 1.87
C SER A 233 -11.25 -17.42 1.04
N THR A 234 -10.47 -18.49 0.90
CA THR A 234 -10.96 -19.78 0.39
C THR A 234 -11.85 -20.52 1.40
N GLY A 235 -11.80 -20.13 2.68
CA GLY A 235 -12.48 -20.74 3.81
C GLY A 235 -13.78 -20.05 4.21
N GLU A 236 -13.98 -19.86 5.52
CA GLU A 236 -15.25 -19.36 6.09
C GLU A 236 -15.37 -17.84 6.12
N GLY A 237 -14.27 -17.12 5.93
CA GLY A 237 -14.18 -15.67 6.06
C GLY A 237 -14.03 -15.20 7.51
N LEU A 238 -13.64 -16.07 8.45
CA LEU A 238 -13.66 -15.78 9.89
C LEU A 238 -12.25 -15.64 10.44
N GLY A 239 -11.80 -14.40 10.62
CA GLY A 239 -10.48 -14.09 11.17
C GLY A 239 -10.38 -14.37 12.66
N LYS A 240 -9.30 -15.03 13.08
CA LYS A 240 -8.99 -15.32 14.49
C LYS A 240 -7.58 -14.90 14.84
N GLU A 241 -7.40 -14.46 16.08
CA GLU A 241 -6.08 -14.24 16.65
C GLU A 241 -5.40 -15.58 16.99
N HIS A 242 -4.08 -15.58 16.95
CA HIS A 242 -3.20 -16.69 17.35
C HIS A 242 -2.07 -16.13 18.22
N ASP A 243 -1.10 -16.98 18.60
CA ASP A 243 0.07 -16.61 19.42
C ASP A 243 1.08 -15.67 18.71
N THR A 244 0.74 -15.14 17.54
CA THR A 244 1.61 -14.19 16.83
C THR A 244 1.62 -12.86 17.56
N ARG A 245 2.83 -12.39 17.87
CA ARG A 245 3.00 -11.11 18.57
C ARG A 245 2.58 -9.95 17.68
N VAL A 246 1.78 -9.05 18.25
CA VAL A 246 1.47 -7.76 17.63
C VAL A 246 2.74 -6.91 17.59
N ALA A 247 3.03 -6.35 16.42
CA ALA A 247 4.13 -5.42 16.22
C ALA A 247 3.67 -4.04 15.72
N ILE A 248 2.42 -3.93 15.23
CA ILE A 248 1.87 -2.70 14.67
C ILE A 248 0.85 -2.11 15.61
N TYR A 249 0.95 -0.79 15.79
CA TYR A 249 0.14 -0.03 16.72
C TYR A 249 -0.19 1.34 16.14
N LYS A 250 -1.23 1.99 16.65
CA LYS A 250 -1.59 3.37 16.31
C LYS A 250 -1.99 4.15 17.55
N LYS A 251 -1.60 5.42 17.62
CA LYS A 251 -2.05 6.32 18.70
C LYS A 251 -3.53 6.64 18.54
N THR A 252 -4.29 6.57 19.63
CA THR A 252 -5.68 7.06 19.71
C THR A 252 -5.72 8.45 20.34
N ASP A 253 -6.89 9.08 20.44
CA ASP A 253 -7.04 10.37 21.11
C ASP A 253 -7.30 10.27 22.61
N GLU A 254 -7.28 9.04 23.15
CA GLU A 254 -7.41 8.79 24.58
C GLU A 254 -6.21 9.35 25.35
N ASN A 255 -6.49 10.00 26.48
CA ASN A 255 -5.47 10.58 27.34
C ASN A 255 -5.54 9.93 28.72
N TYR A 256 -4.41 9.33 29.13
CA TYR A 256 -4.27 8.73 30.44
C TYR A 256 -2.92 9.12 31.07
N MET A 257 -2.91 9.27 32.40
CA MET A 257 -1.70 9.57 33.15
C MET A 257 -0.88 8.29 33.41
N LEU A 258 0.01 7.96 32.47
CA LEU A 258 0.85 6.77 32.52
C LEU A 258 1.77 6.75 33.76
N LYS A 259 1.78 5.62 34.46
CA LYS A 259 2.55 5.39 35.70
C LYS A 259 3.98 4.99 35.42
N LEU A 260 4.25 4.18 34.38
CA LEU A 260 5.62 3.73 34.09
C LEU A 260 6.41 4.79 33.30
N LYS A 261 7.68 4.98 33.69
CA LYS A 261 8.62 5.87 32.97
C LYS A 261 8.82 5.43 31.51
N ALA A 262 8.87 4.13 31.27
CA ALA A 262 9.02 3.56 29.93
C ALA A 262 7.81 3.89 29.03
N SER A 263 6.58 3.79 29.54
CA SER A 263 5.37 4.12 28.78
C SER A 263 5.30 5.61 28.44
N ARG A 264 5.67 6.49 29.37
CA ARG A 264 5.78 7.94 29.11
C ARG A 264 6.81 8.26 28.02
N ALA A 265 7.97 7.61 28.06
CA ALA A 265 8.99 7.77 27.02
C ALA A 265 8.49 7.25 25.66
N PHE A 266 7.88 6.05 25.64
CA PHE A 266 7.31 5.44 24.45
C PHE A 266 6.25 6.32 23.79
N ILE A 267 5.24 6.79 24.52
CA ILE A 267 4.18 7.63 23.94
C ILE A 267 4.72 9.00 23.49
N GLY A 268 5.73 9.53 24.17
CA GLY A 268 6.42 10.76 23.75
C GLY A 268 7.12 10.59 22.40
N GLU A 269 7.84 9.48 22.21
CA GLU A 269 8.45 9.13 20.93
C GLU A 269 7.39 8.90 19.85
N VAL A 270 6.29 8.20 20.15
CA VAL A 270 5.18 7.98 19.21
C VAL A 270 4.60 9.31 18.71
N LYS A 271 4.29 10.23 19.62
CA LYS A 271 3.75 11.56 19.27
C LYS A 271 4.69 12.35 18.37
N LYS A 272 6.00 12.25 18.64
CA LYS A 272 7.05 12.97 17.88
C LYS A 272 7.29 12.36 16.50
N LYS A 273 7.43 11.04 16.41
CA LYS A 273 7.85 10.34 15.19
C LYS A 273 6.70 9.96 14.27
N TYR A 274 5.58 9.49 14.82
CA TYR A 274 4.48 8.87 14.05
C TYR A 274 3.17 9.67 14.10
N GLY A 275 2.96 10.45 15.16
CA GLY A 275 1.72 11.22 15.33
C GLY A 275 0.50 10.30 15.46
N THR A 276 -0.39 10.33 14.47
CA THR A 276 -1.60 9.50 14.36
C THR A 276 -1.44 8.32 13.41
N MET A 277 -0.30 8.19 12.73
CA MET A 277 -0.06 7.12 11.78
C MET A 277 0.25 5.80 12.50
N PRO A 278 -0.25 4.66 12.01
CA PRO A 278 0.24 3.35 12.39
C PRO A 278 1.76 3.21 12.30
N PHE A 279 2.36 2.52 13.25
CA PHE A 279 3.80 2.34 13.38
C PHE A 279 4.15 0.93 13.85
N ASN A 280 5.40 0.50 13.59
CA ASN A 280 5.90 -0.80 14.01
C ASN A 280 6.93 -0.68 15.13
N LEU A 281 6.90 -1.58 16.12
CA LEU A 281 7.87 -1.62 17.22
C LEU A 281 9.33 -1.79 16.77
N ARG A 282 9.58 -2.41 15.61
CA ARG A 282 10.94 -2.54 15.05
C ARG A 282 11.58 -1.20 14.67
N ASN A 283 10.79 -0.15 14.50
CA ASN A 283 11.28 1.18 14.10
C ASN A 283 11.75 2.02 15.30
N PHE A 284 11.62 1.50 16.52
CA PHE A 284 12.22 2.09 17.72
C PHE A 284 13.69 1.68 17.83
N GLU A 285 14.54 2.58 18.31
CA GLU A 285 15.96 2.27 18.55
C GLU A 285 16.10 1.19 19.63
N GLU A 286 15.38 1.34 20.75
CA GLU A 286 15.36 0.40 21.86
C GLU A 286 14.07 -0.44 21.89
N GLU A 287 13.96 -1.43 21.00
CA GLU A 287 12.77 -2.29 20.84
C GLU A 287 12.29 -2.91 22.17
N ALA A 288 13.21 -3.37 23.02
CA ALA A 288 12.86 -3.97 24.31
C ALA A 288 12.15 -2.97 25.24
N LYS A 289 12.57 -1.69 25.25
CA LYS A 289 11.91 -0.65 26.05
C LYS A 289 10.56 -0.26 25.44
N ALA A 290 10.46 -0.24 24.10
CA ALA A 290 9.19 -0.02 23.41
C ALA A 290 8.17 -1.12 23.73
N LYS A 291 8.58 -2.40 23.70
CA LYS A 291 7.76 -3.56 24.09
C LYS A 291 7.27 -3.48 25.55
N LEU A 292 8.08 -2.93 26.45
CA LEU A 292 7.66 -2.73 27.85
C LEU A 292 6.67 -1.56 27.98
N GLY A 293 6.92 -0.46 27.28
CA GLY A 293 6.08 0.75 27.35
C GLY A 293 4.71 0.61 26.68
N VAL A 294 4.60 -0.17 25.60
CA VAL A 294 3.36 -0.29 24.82
C VAL A 294 2.23 -0.94 25.60
N ASN A 295 2.52 -1.89 26.50
CA ASN A 295 1.50 -2.67 27.23
C ASN A 295 0.57 -1.79 28.09
N GLU A 296 1.13 -0.82 28.82
CA GLU A 296 0.33 0.12 29.62
C GLU A 296 -0.49 1.05 28.72
N CYS A 297 0.09 1.52 27.61
CA CYS A 297 -0.60 2.37 26.64
C CYS A 297 -1.80 1.66 26.00
N VAL A 298 -1.67 0.37 25.68
CA VAL A 298 -2.77 -0.45 25.15
C VAL A 298 -3.85 -0.68 26.19
N THR A 299 -3.45 -1.02 27.42
CA THR A 299 -4.38 -1.23 28.55
C THR A 299 -5.28 -0.02 28.79
N HIS A 300 -4.72 1.19 28.65
CA HIS A 300 -5.44 2.46 28.80
C HIS A 300 -5.92 3.05 27.48
N LYS A 301 -5.97 2.25 26.42
CA LYS A 301 -6.49 2.61 25.09
C LYS A 301 -5.82 3.82 24.44
N MET A 302 -4.68 4.30 24.93
CA MET A 302 -3.92 5.40 24.31
C MET A 302 -3.28 5.00 22.98
N VAL A 303 -3.09 3.68 22.81
CA VAL A 303 -2.54 3.06 21.62
C VAL A 303 -3.36 1.81 21.32
N GLU A 304 -3.74 1.62 20.07
CA GLU A 304 -4.52 0.49 19.60
C GLU A 304 -3.64 -0.50 18.82
N PRO A 305 -3.73 -1.81 19.11
CA PRO A 305 -3.00 -2.84 18.38
C PRO A 305 -3.66 -3.18 17.04
N PHE A 306 -2.85 -3.37 16.00
CA PHE A 306 -3.28 -3.99 14.75
C PHE A 306 -3.01 -5.49 14.83
N GLN A 307 -4.04 -6.24 15.23
CA GLN A 307 -3.94 -7.67 15.45
C GLN A 307 -3.56 -8.43 14.18
N VAL A 308 -2.77 -9.49 14.32
CA VAL A 308 -2.49 -10.44 13.23
C VAL A 308 -3.58 -11.49 13.25
N LEU A 309 -4.44 -11.46 12.23
CA LEU A 309 -5.55 -12.39 12.09
C LEU A 309 -5.19 -13.53 11.16
N TYR A 310 -5.80 -14.70 11.38
CA TYR A 310 -5.62 -15.88 10.56
C TYR A 310 -6.96 -16.53 10.25
N GLU A 311 -7.01 -17.12 9.06
CA GLU A 311 -7.97 -18.15 8.69
C GLU A 311 -7.55 -19.54 9.17
N LYS A 312 -8.44 -20.52 9.00
CA LYS A 312 -8.12 -21.94 9.26
C LYS A 312 -6.85 -22.37 8.52
N HIS A 313 -6.13 -23.31 9.11
CA HIS A 313 -4.95 -23.89 8.47
C HIS A 313 -5.31 -24.50 7.10
N ASN A 314 -4.39 -24.42 6.15
CA ASN A 314 -4.56 -24.81 4.74
C ASN A 314 -5.53 -23.98 3.89
N GLU A 315 -6.12 -22.92 4.44
CA GLU A 315 -6.84 -21.92 3.63
C GLU A 315 -5.88 -20.85 3.10
N TYR A 316 -6.32 -20.13 2.07
CA TYR A 316 -5.61 -19.02 1.47
C TYR A 316 -6.44 -17.75 1.57
N VAL A 317 -5.76 -16.63 1.78
CA VAL A 317 -6.37 -15.30 1.77
C VAL A 317 -5.63 -14.43 0.77
N ALA A 318 -6.37 -13.76 -0.11
CA ALA A 318 -5.87 -12.76 -1.03
C ALA A 318 -6.45 -11.39 -0.70
N GLN A 319 -5.63 -10.37 -0.88
CA GLN A 319 -5.91 -8.96 -0.62
C GLN A 319 -5.51 -8.07 -1.79
N PHE A 320 -6.39 -7.13 -2.13
CA PHE A 320 -6.07 -6.00 -3.00
C PHE A 320 -6.61 -4.70 -2.40
N LYS A 321 -5.72 -3.73 -2.19
CA LYS A 321 -6.04 -2.43 -1.60
C LYS A 321 -5.55 -1.29 -2.48
N TYR A 322 -6.39 -0.28 -2.64
CA TYR A 322 -6.14 0.89 -3.48
C TYR A 322 -6.61 2.15 -2.77
N THR A 323 -5.89 3.23 -2.97
CA THR A 323 -6.30 4.58 -2.57
C THR A 323 -6.98 5.25 -3.77
N VAL A 324 -8.22 5.72 -3.56
CA VAL A 324 -9.08 6.25 -4.62
C VAL A 324 -9.60 7.62 -4.22
N LEU A 325 -9.43 8.60 -5.11
CA LEU A 325 -9.91 9.97 -4.98
C LEU A 325 -11.17 10.15 -5.83
N ILE A 326 -12.29 10.56 -5.22
CA ILE A 326 -13.53 10.86 -5.93
C ILE A 326 -13.53 12.35 -6.30
N THR A 327 -13.00 12.71 -7.46
CA THR A 327 -12.91 14.11 -7.90
C THR A 327 -14.22 14.58 -8.56
N ALA A 328 -14.35 15.88 -8.80
CA ALA A 328 -15.47 16.46 -9.56
C ALA A 328 -15.66 15.81 -10.96
N ASN A 329 -14.56 15.38 -11.59
CA ASN A 329 -14.54 14.80 -12.93
C ASN A 329 -14.56 13.25 -12.92
N GLY A 330 -14.88 12.64 -11.78
CA GLY A 330 -14.86 11.18 -11.59
C GLY A 330 -13.71 10.72 -10.69
N LYS A 331 -13.48 9.41 -10.66
CA LYS A 331 -12.48 8.81 -9.76
C LYS A 331 -11.06 8.80 -10.32
N LYS A 332 -10.06 8.92 -9.44
CA LYS A 332 -8.64 8.68 -9.72
C LYS A 332 -8.09 7.64 -8.74
N VAL A 333 -7.50 6.57 -9.26
CA VAL A 333 -6.82 5.56 -8.45
C VAL A 333 -5.34 5.93 -8.38
N VAL A 334 -4.84 6.27 -7.19
CA VAL A 334 -3.46 6.78 -7.01
C VAL A 334 -2.46 5.72 -6.59
N THR A 335 -2.94 4.59 -6.04
CA THR A 335 -2.09 3.43 -5.73
C THR A 335 -2.52 2.16 -6.44
N GLY A 336 -1.59 1.22 -6.61
CA GLY A 336 -1.83 -0.10 -7.17
C GLY A 336 -0.58 -0.66 -7.86
N HIS A 337 -0.55 -1.98 -8.02
CA HIS A 337 0.43 -2.68 -8.84
C HIS A 337 -0.29 -3.37 -9.99
N PRO A 338 0.27 -3.37 -11.22
CA PRO A 338 -0.28 -4.15 -12.32
C PRO A 338 -0.43 -5.62 -11.94
N PHE A 339 -1.58 -6.20 -12.25
CA PHE A 339 -1.86 -7.61 -12.02
C PHE A 339 -1.88 -8.35 -13.36
N ASP A 340 -1.10 -9.42 -13.47
CA ASP A 340 -1.10 -10.28 -14.67
C ASP A 340 -1.97 -11.50 -14.42
N GLU A 341 -3.21 -11.43 -14.91
CA GLU A 341 -4.19 -12.52 -14.82
C GLU A 341 -3.68 -13.82 -15.50
N ASN A 342 -2.75 -13.72 -16.45
CA ASN A 342 -2.23 -14.90 -17.17
C ASN A 342 -1.38 -15.82 -16.29
N CYS A 343 -0.90 -15.34 -15.13
CA CYS A 343 -0.20 -16.14 -14.14
C CYS A 343 -1.12 -17.09 -13.36
N TYR A 344 -2.44 -17.02 -13.55
CA TYR A 344 -3.43 -17.73 -12.75
C TYR A 344 -4.40 -18.51 -13.65
N GLU A 345 -4.78 -19.70 -13.20
CA GLU A 345 -5.75 -20.55 -13.88
C GLU A 345 -6.75 -21.10 -12.86
N SER A 346 -8.02 -20.72 -13.03
CA SER A 346 -9.13 -21.18 -12.19
C SER A 346 -10.20 -21.83 -13.08
N GLU A 347 -10.86 -22.85 -12.55
CA GLU A 347 -12.05 -23.47 -13.15
C GLU A 347 -13.30 -22.59 -12.93
N HIS A 348 -13.18 -21.55 -12.13
CA HIS A 348 -14.23 -20.59 -11.82
C HIS A 348 -14.02 -19.28 -12.57
N SER A 349 -15.13 -18.58 -12.79
CA SER A 349 -15.17 -17.25 -13.38
C SER A 349 -16.40 -16.51 -12.88
N VAL A 350 -16.42 -15.18 -12.99
CA VAL A 350 -17.59 -14.39 -12.64
C VAL A 350 -18.79 -14.83 -13.49
N GLN A 351 -19.90 -15.19 -12.85
CA GLN A 351 -21.11 -15.72 -13.50
C GLN A 351 -22.23 -14.70 -13.57
N ASP A 352 -22.39 -13.88 -12.53
CA ASP A 352 -23.45 -12.87 -12.46
C ASP A 352 -23.33 -11.85 -13.62
N GLU A 353 -24.39 -11.71 -14.41
CA GLU A 353 -24.41 -10.87 -15.61
C GLU A 353 -24.26 -9.38 -15.30
N GLU A 354 -24.77 -8.91 -14.17
CA GLU A 354 -24.57 -7.52 -13.72
C GLU A 354 -23.09 -7.28 -13.43
N MET A 355 -22.43 -8.23 -12.76
CA MET A 355 -21.00 -8.15 -12.44
C MET A 355 -20.12 -8.27 -13.69
N LYS A 356 -20.44 -9.14 -14.64
CA LYS A 356 -19.76 -9.21 -15.94
C LYS A 356 -19.83 -7.87 -16.68
N ASN A 357 -21.02 -7.29 -16.78
CA ASN A 357 -21.23 -6.00 -17.42
C ASN A 357 -20.50 -4.87 -16.70
N LEU A 358 -20.51 -4.87 -15.37
CA LEU A 358 -19.74 -3.94 -14.56
C LEU A 358 -18.24 -4.05 -14.89
N LEU A 359 -17.68 -5.26 -14.85
CA LEU A 359 -16.25 -5.50 -15.09
C LEU A 359 -15.82 -5.20 -16.53
N ALA A 360 -16.70 -5.35 -17.52
CA ALA A 360 -16.44 -4.93 -18.90
C ALA A 360 -16.31 -3.40 -19.05
N GLY A 361 -16.88 -2.63 -18.12
CA GLY A 361 -16.72 -1.17 -18.06
C GLY A 361 -15.27 -0.74 -17.80
N LYS A 362 -14.86 0.43 -18.29
CA LYS A 362 -13.50 0.96 -18.08
C LYS A 362 -13.27 1.40 -16.63
N VAL A 363 -12.12 1.03 -16.06
CA VAL A 363 -11.56 1.72 -14.87
C VAL A 363 -10.76 2.92 -15.34
N ALA A 364 -10.80 4.01 -14.57
CA ALA A 364 -9.92 5.15 -14.82
C ALA A 364 -8.44 4.69 -14.80
N PRO A 365 -7.58 5.19 -15.69
CA PRO A 365 -6.19 4.75 -15.77
C PRO A 365 -5.45 5.04 -14.46
N GLN A 366 -4.69 4.06 -13.96
CA GLN A 366 -3.76 4.24 -12.84
C GLN A 366 -2.69 5.28 -13.22
N SER A 367 -2.37 6.19 -12.30
CA SER A 367 -1.27 7.13 -12.48
C SER A 367 0.07 6.38 -12.43
N GLY A 368 0.57 5.90 -13.57
CA GLY A 368 1.88 5.24 -13.63
C GLY A 368 2.29 4.60 -14.96
N ALA A 369 1.36 4.27 -15.86
CA ALA A 369 1.71 3.60 -17.11
C ALA A 369 1.96 4.60 -18.26
N LYS A 370 3.18 5.14 -18.39
CA LYS A 370 3.62 5.72 -19.68
C LYS A 370 3.87 4.60 -20.67
N ALA A 371 2.87 4.28 -21.48
CA ALA A 371 3.02 3.38 -22.62
C ALA A 371 4.04 3.96 -23.63
N LYS A 372 5.19 3.30 -23.80
CA LYS A 372 6.14 3.59 -24.90
C LYS A 372 5.46 3.23 -26.22
N LYS A 373 4.91 4.22 -26.91
CA LYS A 373 4.42 4.07 -28.29
C LYS A 373 5.64 3.92 -29.22
N LYS A 374 5.98 2.68 -29.59
CA LYS A 374 6.94 2.38 -30.67
C LYS A 374 6.42 3.02 -31.96
N ARG A 375 7.07 4.10 -32.40
CA ARG A 375 6.76 4.74 -33.69
C ARG A 375 7.45 3.93 -34.79
N ASN A 376 6.68 3.06 -35.43
CA ASN A 376 7.09 2.33 -36.63
C ASN A 376 7.33 3.35 -37.76
N ARG A 377 8.59 3.61 -38.12
CA ARG A 377 8.92 4.42 -39.30
C ARG A 377 9.14 3.47 -40.47
N GLY A 378 8.12 3.36 -41.31
CA GLY A 378 8.16 2.59 -42.55
C GLY A 378 9.23 3.13 -43.50
N LYS A 379 9.96 2.18 -44.09
CA LYS A 379 10.78 2.36 -45.30
C LYS A 379 9.96 3.03 -46.40
N LYS A 380 10.47 4.12 -46.95
CA LYS A 380 10.21 4.51 -48.35
C LYS A 380 11.55 4.75 -49.03
N ASN A 381 11.88 3.81 -49.92
CA ASN A 381 12.84 3.98 -50.99
C ASN A 381 12.47 5.21 -51.84
N LYS A 382 13.44 6.09 -52.07
CA LYS A 382 13.64 6.76 -53.35
C LYS A 382 15.15 6.89 -53.56
N GLY A 383 15.65 6.17 -54.55
CA GLY A 383 16.94 6.47 -55.16
C GLY A 383 16.76 7.51 -56.25
N ALA A 384 17.74 8.39 -56.39
CA ALA A 384 18.22 8.96 -57.65
C ALA A 384 19.54 9.69 -57.34
N ALA A 385 20.51 9.54 -58.24
CA ALA A 385 21.93 9.77 -58.08
C ALA A 385 22.39 11.17 -58.56
N ALA A 386 23.72 11.34 -58.51
CA ALA A 386 24.60 12.46 -58.93
C ALA A 386 24.84 13.51 -57.84
N GLY A 387 26.05 13.86 -57.40
CA GLY A 387 27.41 13.60 -57.88
C GLY A 387 28.20 14.91 -57.80
N ALA A 388 29.28 14.98 -57.01
CA ALA A 388 30.43 15.90 -57.16
C ALA A 388 31.40 15.72 -55.97
N ALA A 389 32.68 15.86 -56.27
CA ALA A 389 33.84 15.53 -55.46
C ALA A 389 34.42 16.72 -54.66
N ASP A 390 35.46 16.39 -53.89
CA ASP A 390 36.51 17.23 -53.28
C ASP A 390 36.11 18.15 -52.11
N GLU A 391 36.71 17.94 -50.94
CA GLU A 391 38.06 18.46 -50.60
C GLU A 391 38.58 17.77 -49.32
N GLU A 392 39.84 17.33 -49.38
CA GLU A 392 40.68 17.00 -48.23
C GLU A 392 41.14 18.31 -47.55
N GLU A 393 41.11 18.36 -46.22
CA GLU A 393 42.15 19.04 -45.45
C GLU A 393 42.18 18.41 -44.05
N GLY A 394 43.34 17.86 -43.68
CA GLY A 394 43.58 17.26 -42.38
C GLY A 394 44.10 18.28 -41.37
N ASP A 395 44.01 17.94 -40.08
CA ASP A 395 45.08 18.25 -39.13
C ASP A 395 45.01 17.31 -37.91
N SER A 396 46.20 16.98 -37.43
CA SER A 396 46.71 16.24 -36.25
C SER A 396 45.80 16.17 -35.00
N GLY A 397 45.75 15.07 -34.23
CA GLY A 397 46.84 14.52 -33.39
C GLY A 397 47.02 15.40 -32.14
N GLU A 398 46.96 14.98 -30.88
CA GLU A 398 47.28 13.69 -30.27
C GLU A 398 46.82 13.73 -28.79
N GLU A 399 46.62 12.56 -28.19
CA GLU A 399 46.42 12.31 -26.76
C GLU A 399 47.69 12.64 -25.96
N ASP A 400 47.59 13.05 -24.68
CA ASP A 400 48.30 12.33 -23.62
C ASP A 400 47.89 12.71 -22.18
N ALA A 401 48.07 11.74 -21.29
CA ALA A 401 47.67 11.72 -19.88
C ALA A 401 48.88 12.05 -18.93
N PRO A 402 48.82 11.85 -17.58
CA PRO A 402 49.27 12.85 -16.61
C PRO A 402 50.61 12.52 -15.89
N ALA A 403 51.18 13.50 -15.17
CA ALA A 403 52.31 13.28 -14.27
C ALA A 403 52.17 13.99 -12.92
N ALA A 404 52.51 13.25 -11.87
CA ALA A 404 52.61 13.63 -10.47
C ALA A 404 54.05 14.04 -10.08
N THR A 405 54.19 14.90 -9.06
CA THR A 405 55.42 15.12 -8.28
C THR A 405 54.99 15.54 -6.87
N ALA A 406 55.25 14.82 -5.78
CA ALA A 406 56.50 14.38 -5.13
C ALA A 406 56.94 15.30 -3.98
N ASP A 407 57.07 14.65 -2.82
CA ASP A 407 57.51 15.04 -1.48
C ASP A 407 58.82 15.86 -1.38
N LYS A 408 58.93 16.63 -0.29
CA LYS A 408 60.21 16.88 0.40
C LYS A 408 59.99 17.05 1.91
N ALA A 409 60.63 16.16 2.66
CA ALA A 409 60.86 16.21 4.10
C ALA A 409 62.27 16.75 4.43
N GLU A 410 62.42 17.42 5.57
CA GLU A 410 63.60 17.52 6.46
C GLU A 410 63.16 18.39 7.67
N ALA A 411 63.11 17.97 8.95
CA ALA A 411 64.06 17.36 9.89
C ALA A 411 64.60 18.37 10.93
N LYS A 412 64.79 17.88 12.18
CA LYS A 412 65.29 18.48 13.45
C LYS A 412 64.19 18.95 14.42
N ALA A 413 64.17 18.58 15.70
CA ALA A 413 65.11 17.87 16.57
C ALA A 413 64.34 17.08 17.64
#